data_AF-A0A955Z4T4-F1
#
_entry.id   AF-A0A955Z4T4-F1
#
_cell.length_a   1.000
_cell.length_b   1.000
_cell.length_c   1.000
_cell.angle_alpha   90.00
_cell.angle_beta   90.00
_cell.angle_gamma   90.00
#
_symmetry.space_group_name_H-M   'P 1'
#
loop_
_entity.id
_entity.type
_entity.pdbx_description
1 polymer ?
#
loop_
_entity_poly.entity_id
_entity_poly.type
_entity_poly.pdbx_seq_one_letter_code
_entity_poly.pdbx_strand_id
1 'polypeptide(L)' 'MSASVAELREKLDAALQEVTAAEGALEGLLRELQVAPRAEKVTVTQIVESAFRRLRTAREQLAKLHELVSEP' A
#
# COMPACT_ATOMS: atom_id res chain seq x y z
N MET A 1 20.94 17.59 -17.79
CA MET A 1 19.76 17.52 -16.92
C MET A 1 19.05 16.19 -17.15
N SER A 2 19.48 15.10 -16.49
CA SER A 2 18.81 13.77 -16.57
C SER A 2 18.69 13.05 -15.22
N ALA A 3 19.17 13.67 -14.12
CA ALA A 3 19.11 13.08 -12.78
C ALA A 3 17.69 13.04 -12.19
N SER A 4 16.82 14.00 -12.56
CA SER A 4 15.50 14.14 -11.92
C SER A 4 14.53 13.00 -12.23
N VAL A 5 14.51 12.49 -13.47
CA VAL A 5 13.59 11.42 -13.88
C VAL A 5 14.02 10.07 -13.33
N ALA A 6 15.33 9.80 -13.30
CA ALA A 6 15.87 8.57 -12.71
C ALA A 6 15.64 8.52 -11.19
N GLU A 7 15.91 9.63 -10.48
CA GLU A 7 15.62 9.74 -9.04
C GLU A 7 14.12 9.65 -8.74
N LEU A 8 13.26 10.19 -9.62
CA LEU A 8 11.81 10.07 -9.49
C LEU A 8 11.35 8.62 -9.64
N ARG A 9 11.91 7.87 -10.60
CA ARG A 9 11.59 6.43 -10.78
C ARG A 9 12.02 5.60 -9.58
N GLU A 10 13.23 5.83 -9.07
CA GLU A 10 13.74 5.09 -7.91
C GLU A 10 12.91 5.34 -6.64
N LYS A 11 12.51 6.60 -6.39
CA LYS A 11 11.59 6.93 -5.28
C LYS A 11 10.21 6.31 -5.46
N LEU A 12 9.76 6.18 -6.69
CA LEU A 12 8.46 5.61 -7.00
C LEU A 12 8.43 4.09 -6.84
N ASP A 13 9.49 3.41 -7.25
CA ASP A 13 9.70 1.99 -7.01
C ASP A 13 9.77 1.70 -5.51
N ALA A 14 10.52 2.51 -4.76
CA ALA A 14 10.60 2.39 -3.31
C ALA A 14 9.21 2.56 -2.65
N ALA A 15 8.44 3.57 -3.06
CA ALA A 15 7.09 3.79 -2.55
C ALA A 15 6.13 2.64 -2.89
N LEU A 16 6.22 2.05 -4.10
CA LEU A 16 5.43 0.88 -4.49
C LEU A 16 5.78 -0.37 -3.67
N GLN A 17 7.07 -0.59 -3.39
CA GLN A 17 7.52 -1.68 -2.52
C GLN A 17 7.01 -1.50 -1.08
N GLU A 18 7.10 -0.28 -0.53
CA GLU A 18 6.65 0.02 0.82
C GLU A 18 5.13 -0.19 0.96
N VAL A 19 4.35 0.26 -0.03
CA VAL A 19 2.90 0.01 -0.08
C VAL A 19 2.60 -1.48 -0.17
N THR A 20 3.32 -2.24 -0.99
CA THR A 20 3.12 -3.70 -1.11
C THR A 20 3.43 -4.42 0.22
N ALA A 21 4.50 -4.02 0.91
CA ALA A 21 4.88 -4.59 2.20
C ALA A 21 3.82 -4.29 3.29
N ALA A 22 3.31 -3.06 3.33
CA ALA A 22 2.25 -2.69 4.24
C ALA A 22 0.92 -3.42 3.94
N GLU A 23 0.59 -3.66 2.66
CA GLU A 23 -0.54 -4.50 2.23
C GLU A 23 -0.42 -5.92 2.82
N GLY A 24 0.75 -6.53 2.70
CA GLY A 24 1.03 -7.88 3.24
C GLY A 24 0.97 -7.94 4.77
N ALA A 25 1.51 -6.94 5.48
CA ALA A 25 1.46 -6.87 6.94
C ALA A 25 0.00 -6.74 7.44
N LEU A 26 -0.81 -5.93 6.75
CA LEU A 26 -2.24 -5.80 7.04
C LEU A 26 -3.00 -7.10 6.80
N GLU A 27 -2.69 -7.85 5.73
CA GLU A 27 -3.31 -9.15 5.47
C GLU A 27 -2.96 -10.17 6.57
N GLY A 28 -1.71 -10.15 7.06
CA GLY A 28 -1.30 -10.96 8.21
C GLY A 28 -2.12 -10.65 9.47
N LEU A 29 -2.24 -9.37 9.81
CA LEU A 29 -3.06 -8.91 10.95
C LEU A 29 -4.53 -9.31 10.80
N LEU A 30 -5.13 -9.22 9.61
CA LEU A 30 -6.50 -9.67 9.38
C LEU A 30 -6.68 -11.17 9.66
N ARG A 31 -5.71 -11.99 9.24
CA ARG A 31 -5.74 -13.44 9.50
C ARG A 31 -5.64 -13.74 11.00
N GLU A 32 -4.77 -13.04 11.72
CA GLU A 32 -4.65 -13.18 13.19
C GLU A 32 -5.92 -12.74 13.91
N LEU A 33 -6.52 -11.62 13.49
CA LEU A 33 -7.78 -11.10 14.05
C LEU A 33 -8.97 -12.03 13.79
N GLN A 34 -8.98 -12.78 12.68
CA GLN A 34 -10.02 -13.80 12.45
C GLN A 34 -10.05 -14.89 13.53
N VAL A 35 -8.97 -15.06 14.30
CA VAL A 35 -8.88 -16.05 15.40
C VAL A 35 -9.27 -15.45 16.76
N ALA A 36 -9.40 -14.12 16.86
CA ALA A 36 -9.63 -13.40 18.13
C ALA A 36 -11.12 -13.37 18.60
N PRO A 37 -11.38 -13.13 19.91
CA PRO A 37 -12.73 -13.07 20.50
C PRO A 37 -13.63 -11.98 19.88
N ARG A 38 -14.95 -12.26 19.78
CA ARG A 38 -15.94 -11.48 19.00
C ARG A 38 -16.04 -9.97 19.31
N ALA A 39 -15.77 -9.53 20.54
CA ALA A 39 -15.99 -8.14 20.95
C ALA A 39 -14.89 -7.17 20.45
N GLU A 40 -13.62 -7.59 20.45
CA GLU A 40 -12.51 -6.80 19.88
C GLU A 40 -12.49 -6.85 18.34
N LYS A 41 -13.12 -7.87 17.76
CA LYS A 41 -13.11 -8.17 16.33
C LYS A 41 -13.72 -7.07 15.46
N VAL A 42 -14.83 -6.45 15.89
CA VAL A 42 -15.63 -5.57 15.00
C VAL A 42 -14.92 -4.23 14.72
N THR A 43 -14.42 -3.56 15.77
CA THR A 43 -13.76 -2.26 15.62
C THR A 43 -12.41 -2.39 14.91
N VAL A 44 -11.65 -3.45 15.22
CA VAL A 44 -10.35 -3.67 14.59
C VAL A 44 -10.53 -4.01 13.11
N THR A 45 -11.52 -4.84 12.74
CA THR A 45 -11.77 -5.18 11.33
C THR A 45 -12.11 -3.95 10.49
N GLN A 46 -12.93 -3.02 10.99
CA GLN A 46 -13.28 -1.79 10.24
C GLN A 46 -12.08 -0.85 10.04
N ILE A 47 -11.24 -0.68 11.06
CA ILE A 47 -10.03 0.15 10.96
C ILE A 47 -9.06 -0.46 9.93
N VAL A 48 -8.89 -1.77 9.97
CA VAL A 48 -7.98 -2.51 9.09
C VAL A 48 -8.49 -2.53 7.65
N GLU A 49 -9.79 -2.71 7.42
CA GLU A 49 -10.40 -2.57 6.08
C GLU A 49 -10.25 -1.17 5.49
N SER A 50 -10.40 -0.13 6.32
CA SER A 50 -10.23 1.26 5.90
C SER A 50 -8.78 1.56 5.53
N ALA A 51 -7.83 1.07 6.33
CA ALA A 51 -6.41 1.15 6.03
C ALA A 51 -6.06 0.42 4.71
N PHE A 52 -6.63 -0.77 4.49
CA PHE A 52 -6.42 -1.54 3.26
C PHE A 52 -6.94 -0.79 2.02
N ARG A 53 -8.13 -0.19 2.11
CA ARG A 53 -8.67 0.65 1.03
C ARG A 53 -7.76 1.83 0.70
N ARG A 54 -7.26 2.53 1.73
CA ARG A 54 -6.35 3.67 1.54
C ARG A 54 -5.03 3.24 0.90
N LEU A 55 -4.49 2.10 1.30
CA LEU A 55 -3.26 1.57 0.75
C LEU A 55 -3.40 1.19 -0.72
N ARG A 56 -4.50 0.51 -1.07
CA ARG A 56 -4.80 0.15 -2.45
C ARG A 56 -4.91 1.39 -3.35
N THR A 57 -5.61 2.42 -2.89
CA THR A 57 -5.71 3.70 -3.62
C THR A 57 -4.33 4.33 -3.82
N ALA A 58 -3.47 4.34 -2.79
CA ALA A 58 -2.12 4.85 -2.90
C ALA A 58 -1.28 4.05 -3.91
N ARG A 59 -1.40 2.71 -3.91
CA ARG A 59 -0.75 1.83 -4.89
C ARG A 59 -1.17 2.16 -6.32
N GLU A 60 -2.48 2.30 -6.56
CA GLU A 60 -3.03 2.62 -7.88
C GLU A 60 -2.59 4.02 -8.36
N GLN A 61 -2.50 4.99 -7.46
CA GLN A 61 -1.99 6.33 -7.79
C GLN A 61 -0.49 6.31 -8.12
N LEU A 62 0.32 5.57 -7.36
CA LEU A 62 1.75 5.42 -7.63
C LEU A 62 2.00 4.67 -8.93
N ALA A 63 1.22 3.62 -9.24
CA ALA A 63 1.33 2.89 -10.50
C ALA A 63 1.06 3.81 -11.72
N LYS A 64 0.03 4.66 -11.64
CA LYS A 64 -0.26 5.66 -12.69
C LYS A 64 0.85 6.69 -12.85
N LEU A 65 1.41 7.18 -11.74
CA LEU A 65 2.58 8.06 -11.79
C LEU A 65 3.78 7.33 -12.43
N HIS A 66 3.92 6.02 -12.21
CA HIS A 66 5.02 5.25 -12.76
C HIS A 66 4.89 5.09 -14.26
N GLU A 67 3.68 4.86 -14.76
CA GLU A 67 3.39 4.85 -16.20
C GLU A 67 3.70 6.21 -16.84
N LEU A 68 3.25 7.31 -16.24
CA LEU A 68 3.50 8.67 -16.77
C LEU A 68 4.98 9.07 -16.80
N VAL A 69 5.77 8.62 -15.83
CA VAL A 69 7.22 8.86 -15.78
C VAL A 69 7.98 7.82 -16.62
N SER A 70 7.30 6.74 -17.02
CA SER A 70 7.83 5.66 -17.86
C SER A 70 7.72 5.90 -19.36
N GLU A 71 6.82 6.77 -19.80
CA GLU A 71 6.72 7.18 -21.21
C GLU A 71 7.97 7.95 -21.69
N PRO A 72 8.48 7.63 -22.89
CA PRO A 72 9.70 8.21 -23.46
C PRO A 72 9.54 9.67 -23.94
#